data_AF-A0A0W0WW33-F1
#
_entry.id   AF-A0A0W0WW33-F1
#
_cell.length_a   1.000
_cell.length_b   1.000
_cell.length_c   1.000
_cell.angle_alpha   90.00
_cell.angle_beta   90.00
_cell.angle_gamma   90.00
#
_symmetry.space_group_name_H-M   'P 1'
#
loop_
_entity.id
_entity.type
_entity.pdbx_description
1 polymer ?
#
loop_
_entity_poly.entity_id
_entity_poly.type
_entity_poly.pdbx_seq_one_letter_code
_entity_poly.pdbx_strand_id
1 'polypeptide(L)' 'METLYQILGLLGAGLIVWILYRMIKGRPEQFSRENLSKSFSTMGFLALILIAFIAFLVFMLRYL' A
#
# COMPACT_ATOMS: atom_id res chain seq x y z
N MET A 1 10.82 -31.44 -4.62
CA MET A 1 9.97 -30.36 -5.17
C MET A 1 9.91 -29.16 -4.22
N GLU A 2 9.89 -29.29 -2.89
CA GLU A 2 9.85 -28.13 -1.98
C GLU A 2 11.09 -27.23 -1.97
N THR A 3 12.30 -27.79 -2.01
CA THR A 3 13.55 -27.03 -1.92
C THR A 3 13.75 -26.06 -3.10
N LEU A 4 13.34 -26.47 -4.30
CA LEU A 4 13.37 -25.62 -5.50
C LEU A 4 12.45 -24.39 -5.34
N TYR A 5 11.24 -24.57 -4.83
CA TYR A 5 10.32 -23.45 -4.57
C TYR A 5 10.81 -22.53 -3.45
N GLN A 6 11.42 -23.08 -2.40
CA GLN A 6 12.03 -22.26 -1.34
C GLN A 6 13.20 -21.42 -1.86
N ILE A 7 14.07 -22.01 -2.69
CA ILE A 7 15.20 -21.28 -3.30
C ILE A 7 14.70 -20.19 -4.24
N LEU A 8 13.71 -20.49 -5.09
CA LEU A 8 13.08 -19.50 -5.97
C LEU A 8 12.36 -18.41 -5.18
N GLY A 9 11.71 -18.75 -4.06
CA GLY A 9 11.09 -17.79 -3.15
C GLY A 9 12.12 -16.86 -2.50
N LEU A 10 13.26 -17.40 -2.08
CA LEU A 10 14.35 -16.62 -1.48
C LEU A 10 15.01 -15.69 -2.52
N LEU A 11 15.26 -16.21 -3.73
CA LEU A 11 15.77 -15.43 -4.86
C LEU A 11 14.79 -14.33 -5.25
N GLY A 12 13.49 -14.65 -5.35
CA GLY A 12 12.44 -13.68 -5.65
C GLY A 12 12.35 -12.58 -4.60
N ALA A 13 12.37 -12.95 -3.31
CA ALA A 13 12.38 -12.00 -2.21
C ALA A 13 13.63 -11.10 -2.26
N GLY A 14 14.81 -11.67 -2.52
CA GLY A 14 16.05 -10.91 -2.69
C GLY A 14 15.99 -9.93 -3.86
N LEU A 15 15.41 -10.34 -4.99
CA LEU A 15 15.21 -9.51 -6.18
C LEU A 15 14.25 -8.35 -5.90
N ILE A 16 13.15 -8.62 -5.19
CA ILE A 16 12.18 -7.59 -4.78
C ILE A 16 12.86 -6.54 -3.89
N VAL A 17 13.60 -6.98 -2.87
CA VAL A 17 14.31 -6.06 -1.96
C VAL A 17 15.36 -5.25 -2.72
N TRP A 18 16.10 -5.86 -3.64
CA TRP A 18 17.08 -5.17 -4.46
C TRP A 18 16.45 -4.11 -5.38
N ILE A 19 15.33 -4.44 -6.02
CA ILE A 19 14.56 -3.52 -6.87
C ILE A 19 14.02 -2.35 -6.04
N LEU A 20 13.46 -2.62 -4.86
CA LEU A 20 12.96 -1.58 -3.94
C LEU A 20 14.09 -0.66 -3.50
N TYR A 21 15.23 -1.21 -3.10
CA TYR A 21 16.41 -0.42 -2.73
C TYR A 21 16.86 0.48 -3.88
N ARG A 22 16.93 -0.06 -5.11
CA ARG A 22 17.31 0.72 -6.30
C ARG A 22 16.30 1.81 -6.64
N MET A 23 15.00 1.54 -6.52
CA MET A 23 13.95 2.54 -6.75
C MET A 23 14.03 3.69 -5.74
N ILE A 24 14.14 3.37 -4.46
CA ILE A 24 14.23 4.39 -3.39
C ILE A 24 15.48 5.23 -3.58
N LYS A 25 16.63 4.62 -3.91
CA LYS A 25 17.89 5.33 -4.13
C LYS A 25 17.89 6.20 -5.39
N GLY A 26 17.14 5.82 -6.43
CA GLY A 26 17.01 6.60 -7.67
C GLY A 26 16.14 7.85 -7.55
N ARG A 27 15.19 7.86 -6.61
CA ARG A 27 14.26 8.98 -6.35
C ARG A 27 13.94 9.13 -4.85
N PRO A 28 14.94 9.44 -4.00
CA PRO A 28 14.75 9.49 -2.55
C PRO A 28 13.74 10.55 -2.12
N GLU A 29 13.58 11.61 -2.91
CA GLU A 29 12.61 12.68 -2.65
C GLU A 29 11.16 12.16 -2.65
N GLN A 30 10.82 11.17 -3.49
CA GLN A 30 9.47 10.60 -3.54
C GLN A 30 9.11 9.84 -2.25
N PHE A 31 10.12 9.32 -1.55
CA PHE A 31 9.98 8.62 -0.27
C PHE A 31 10.31 9.51 0.93
N SER A 32 10.38 10.83 0.74
CA SER A 32 10.58 11.78 1.84
C SER A 32 9.40 11.70 2.83
N ARG A 33 9.67 11.96 4.11
CA ARG A 33 8.63 12.05 5.15
C ARG A 33 7.50 13.01 4.77
N GLU A 34 7.83 14.09 4.08
CA GLU A 34 6.85 15.08 3.62
C GLU A 34 5.90 14.50 2.56
N ASN A 35 6.42 13.84 1.54
CA ASN A 35 5.61 13.22 0.48
C ASN A 35 4.79 12.04 1.00
N LEU A 36 5.36 11.24 1.91
CA LEU A 36 4.64 10.15 2.56
C LEU A 36 3.49 10.67 3.45
N SER A 37 3.73 11.73 4.23
CA SER A 37 2.70 12.35 5.08
C SER A 37 1.57 12.95 4.24
N LYS A 38 1.91 13.65 3.15
CA LYS A 38 0.93 14.22 2.22
C LYS A 38 0.08 13.13 1.57
N SER A 39 0.71 12.05 1.10
CA SER A 39 0.04 10.90 0.50
C SER A 39 -0.89 10.18 1.49
N PHE A 40 -0.43 9.97 2.74
CA PHE A 40 -1.23 9.38 3.81
C PHE A 40 -2.43 10.25 4.18
N SER A 41 -2.26 11.57 4.27
CA SER A 41 -3.36 12.50 4.56
C SER A 41 -4.42 12.50 3.46
N THR A 42 -4.01 12.57 2.19
CA THR A 42 -4.96 12.53 1.06
C THR A 42 -5.68 11.19 0.98
N MET A 43 -4.97 10.06 1.04
CA MET A 43 -5.59 8.73 1.00
C MET A 43 -6.45 8.46 2.24
N GLY A 44 -6.02 8.91 3.42
CA GLY A 44 -6.79 8.77 4.66
C GLY A 44 -8.11 9.54 4.60
N PHE A 45 -8.09 10.77 4.10
CA PHE A 45 -9.30 11.57 3.93
C PHE A 45 -10.28 10.92 2.93
N LEU A 46 -9.78 10.46 1.78
CA LEU A 46 -10.56 9.69 0.80
C LEU A 46 -11.19 8.44 1.43
N ALA A 47 -10.43 7.70 2.23
CA ALA A 47 -10.92 6.51 2.92
C ALA A 47 -12.03 6.83 3.93
N LEU A 48 -11.88 7.91 4.71
CA LEU A 48 -12.90 8.34 5.67
C LEU A 48 -14.21 8.72 4.97
N ILE A 49 -14.14 9.44 3.85
CA ILE A 49 -15.33 9.75 3.03
C ILE A 49 -16.01 8.47 2.56
N LEU A 50 -15.23 7.51 2.05
CA LEU A 50 -15.78 6.25 1.56
C LEU A 50 -16.45 5.45 2.68
N ILE A 51 -15.85 5.41 3.88
CA ILE A 51 -16.44 4.77 5.06
C ILE A 51 -17.77 5.43 5.42
N ALA A 52 -17.82 6.77 5.47
CA ALA A 52 -19.05 7.51 5.76
C ALA A 52 -20.14 7.23 4.71
N PHE A 53 -19.76 7.17 3.43
CA PHE A 53 -20.67 6.85 2.33
C PHE A 53 -21.23 5.43 2.45
N ILE A 54 -20.39 4.44 2.71
CA ILE A 54 -20.83 3.05 2.91
C ILE A 54 -21.72 2.93 4.15
N ALA A 55 -21.36 3.58 5.26
CA ALA A 55 -22.17 3.59 6.47
C ALA A 55 -23.57 4.19 6.22
N PHE A 56 -23.65 5.26 5.43
CA PHE A 56 -24.91 5.86 5.00
C PHE A 56 -25.75 4.90 4.15
N LEU A 57 -25.15 4.21 3.18
CA LEU A 57 -25.85 3.21 2.36
C LEU A 57 -26.40 2.07 3.21
N VAL A 58 -25.61 1.56 4.17
CA VAL A 58 -26.05 0.52 5.10
C VAL A 58 -27.19 1.00 5.99
N PHE A 59 -27.12 2.24 6.48
CA PHE A 59 -28.20 2.83 7.27
C PHE A 59 -29.50 2.92 6.47
N MET A 60 -29.42 3.43 5.23
CA MET A 60 -30.57 3.54 4.35
C MET A 60 -31.17 2.17 4.05
N LEU A 61 -30.35 1.17 3.69
CA LEU A 61 -30.83 -0.18 3.39
C LEU A 61 -31.44 -0.89 4.62
N ARG A 62 -31.03 -0.51 5.83
CA ARG A 62 -31.49 -1.17 7.07
C ARG A 62 -32.74 -0.54 7.68
N TYR A 63 -32.96 0.76 7.46
CA TYR A 63 -34.05 1.52 8.08
C TYR A 63 -35.12 2.01 7.10
N LEU A 64 -34.85 1.99 5.80
CA LEU A 64 -35.81 2.28 4.73
C LEU A 64 -36.40 0.97 4.19
#